data_AF-A0A9P7WW99-F1
#
_entry.id   AF-A0A9P7WW99-F1
#
_cell.length_a   1.000
_cell.length_b   1.000
_cell.length_c   1.000
_cell.angle_alpha   90.00
_cell.angle_beta   90.00
_cell.angle_gamma   90.00
#
_symmetry.space_group_name_H-M   'P 1'
#
loop_
_entity.id
_entity.type
_entity.pdbx_description
1 polymer ?
#
loop_
_entity_poly.entity_id
_entity_poly.type
_entity_poly.pdbx_seq_one_letter_code
_entity_poly.pdbx_strand_id
1 'polypeptide(L)'
;MILRPSSSILAPVLRAAAASSSLPTAARILPTIRRNLATESTTTPTPQYLTSATLSRYEENSTETPTAFLAPKLIPPTHHIPCAIIHLRSHHTDRLQLFTHFALHAATAFSIPVSHPTALPTKRTLITVNKSNFVHKGAQENFQELVHKRAVKVWDADPTVLAQWVKYLQVNAVAGVAMKVIKWERVEVGFGGKMLEEAVKGKRASAVVVQKQVKAMADAIVKEEMRVAGLKPEDAASPTGKQKKQSKQKEAKVKGTPAEAKVKEVPSSRKAESPVEVVPPA
;
A
#
# COMPACT_ATOMS: atom_id res chain seq x y z
N MET A 1 -61.08 -8.12 -23.57
CA MET A 1 -61.45 -8.03 -25.00
C MET A 1 -61.14 -6.62 -25.51
N ILE A 2 -60.97 -6.47 -26.83
CA ILE A 2 -60.50 -5.29 -27.59
C ILE A 2 -58.97 -5.32 -27.83
N LEU A 3 -58.46 -6.23 -28.65
CA LEU A 3 -58.38 -6.27 -30.14
C LEU A 3 -57.27 -5.37 -30.74
N ARG A 4 -56.26 -6.03 -31.32
CA ARG A 4 -55.26 -5.49 -32.26
C ARG A 4 -55.90 -5.17 -33.62
N PRO A 5 -55.23 -4.37 -34.46
CA PRO A 5 -54.71 -4.91 -35.73
C PRO A 5 -53.25 -4.46 -35.96
N SER A 6 -52.31 -5.26 -36.49
CA SER A 6 -52.23 -6.03 -37.74
C SER A 6 -51.89 -5.20 -38.99
N SER A 7 -50.85 -5.68 -39.69
CA SER A 7 -50.39 -5.44 -41.07
C SER A 7 -49.41 -4.31 -41.36
N SER A 8 -48.50 -4.39 -42.35
CA SER A 8 -47.63 -5.43 -42.92
C SER A 8 -46.88 -4.77 -44.11
N ILE A 9 -45.69 -5.29 -44.47
CA ILE A 9 -45.10 -5.31 -45.84
C ILE A 9 -44.40 -4.02 -46.37
N LEU A 10 -43.06 -4.06 -46.53
CA LEU A 10 -42.31 -4.08 -47.81
C LEU A 10 -40.80 -3.79 -47.60
N ALA A 11 -39.96 -4.67 -48.13
CA ALA A 11 -38.55 -4.45 -48.46
C ALA A 11 -38.39 -4.72 -49.97
N PRO A 12 -37.20 -4.61 -50.60
CA PRO A 12 -36.15 -3.60 -50.55
C PRO A 12 -35.97 -2.91 -51.92
N VAL A 13 -35.19 -1.83 -52.03
CA VAL A 13 -34.75 -1.28 -53.33
C VAL A 13 -33.22 -1.31 -53.42
N LEU A 14 -32.73 -2.15 -54.34
CA LEU A 14 -31.37 -2.13 -54.86
C LEU A 14 -31.11 -0.82 -55.60
N ARG A 15 -29.93 -0.22 -55.38
CA ARG A 15 -29.26 0.57 -56.40
C ARG A 15 -27.76 0.35 -56.33
N ALA A 16 -27.22 -0.27 -57.38
CA ALA A 16 -25.81 -0.34 -57.68
C ALA A 16 -25.40 0.86 -58.55
N ALA A 17 -24.21 1.43 -58.33
CA ALA A 17 -23.13 1.52 -59.34
C ALA A 17 -22.01 2.51 -58.94
N ALA A 18 -20.78 2.01 -59.07
CA ALA A 18 -19.54 2.64 -59.57
C ALA A 18 -18.80 3.73 -58.75
N ALA A 19 -17.73 3.25 -58.09
CA ALA A 19 -16.31 3.62 -58.26
C ALA A 19 -15.85 5.10 -58.19
N SER A 20 -14.96 5.39 -57.22
CA SER A 20 -13.62 5.91 -57.51
C SER A 20 -12.69 5.78 -56.29
N SER A 21 -11.50 5.28 -56.56
CA SER A 21 -10.35 4.99 -55.69
C SER A 21 -9.69 6.22 -55.04
N SER A 22 -9.22 6.08 -53.80
CA SER A 22 -7.84 6.45 -53.40
C SER A 22 -7.56 6.02 -51.95
N LEU A 23 -6.50 5.23 -51.76
CA LEU A 23 -5.92 4.92 -50.46
C LEU A 23 -4.68 5.83 -50.26
N PRO A 24 -4.45 6.41 -49.07
CA PRO A 24 -3.21 7.11 -48.80
C PRO A 24 -2.08 6.12 -48.50
N THR A 25 -1.08 6.08 -49.38
CA THR A 25 0.22 5.41 -49.19
C THR A 25 1.02 6.15 -48.11
N ALA A 26 1.09 5.59 -46.91
CA ALA A 26 2.03 6.03 -45.89
C ALA A 26 3.35 5.24 -46.02
N ALA A 27 4.35 5.86 -46.64
CA ALA A 27 5.70 5.33 -46.72
C ALA A 27 6.38 5.37 -45.35
N ARG A 28 6.61 4.18 -44.76
CA ARG A 28 7.35 4.00 -43.51
C ARG A 28 8.85 4.01 -43.80
N ILE A 29 9.49 5.16 -43.67
CA ILE A 29 10.94 5.31 -43.73
C ILE A 29 11.53 4.83 -42.39
N LEU A 30 12.32 3.76 -42.42
CA LEU A 30 13.16 3.33 -41.29
C LEU A 30 14.57 3.90 -41.48
N PRO A 31 15.16 4.56 -40.47
CA PRO A 31 16.57 4.89 -40.52
C PRO A 31 17.43 3.68 -40.15
N THR A 32 18.21 3.19 -41.12
CA THR A 32 19.30 2.24 -40.89
C THR A 32 20.47 2.98 -40.26
N ILE A 33 20.64 2.85 -38.94
CA ILE A 33 21.88 3.20 -38.25
C ILE A 33 22.67 1.90 -38.06
N ARG A 34 23.76 1.76 -38.83
CA ARG A 34 24.83 0.80 -38.56
C ARG A 34 25.51 1.18 -37.23
N ARG A 35 25.60 0.24 -36.29
CA ARG A 35 26.59 0.28 -35.20
C ARG A 35 27.30 -1.06 -35.10
N ASN A 36 28.58 -0.93 -34.78
CA ASN A 36 29.64 -1.89 -34.92
C ASN A 36 29.54 -3.07 -33.95
N LEU A 37 30.13 -4.18 -34.40
CA LEU A 37 30.49 -5.37 -33.67
C LEU A 37 31.56 -5.01 -32.61
N ALA A 38 31.28 -5.29 -31.34
CA ALA A 38 32.29 -5.39 -30.29
C ALA A 38 31.83 -6.44 -29.27
N THR A 39 32.68 -7.44 -29.10
CA THR A 39 32.64 -8.55 -28.16
C THR A 39 32.92 -8.03 -26.77
N GLU A 40 32.08 -8.32 -25.77
CA GLU A 40 32.46 -8.36 -24.37
C GLU A 40 31.40 -9.15 -23.57
N SER A 41 31.86 -10.22 -22.93
CA SER A 41 31.09 -11.15 -22.12
C SER A 41 30.74 -10.53 -20.76
N THR A 42 29.47 -10.37 -20.44
CA THR A 42 28.97 -10.28 -19.06
C THR A 42 27.52 -10.78 -19.02
N THR A 43 27.28 -11.71 -18.11
CA THR A 43 26.08 -12.51 -17.87
C THR A 43 24.84 -11.65 -17.64
N THR A 44 23.88 -11.76 -18.55
CA THR A 44 22.51 -11.27 -18.39
C THR A 44 21.74 -12.19 -17.45
N PRO A 45 21.07 -11.72 -16.38
CA PRO A 45 20.13 -12.54 -15.63
C PRO A 45 18.91 -12.81 -16.52
N THR A 46 18.83 -14.03 -17.03
CA THR A 46 17.66 -14.59 -17.68
C THR A 46 16.43 -14.35 -16.80
N PRO A 47 15.30 -13.83 -17.34
CA PRO A 47 14.05 -13.87 -16.58
C PRO A 47 13.74 -15.35 -16.34
N GLN A 48 13.81 -15.76 -15.07
CA GLN A 48 13.35 -17.07 -14.66
C GLN A 48 11.84 -17.10 -14.86
N TYR A 49 11.41 -17.50 -16.05
CA TYR A 49 10.07 -18.00 -16.24
C TYR A 49 9.87 -19.14 -15.24
N LEU A 50 8.77 -19.09 -14.48
CA LEU A 50 8.42 -20.13 -13.53
C LEU A 50 8.51 -21.48 -14.27
N THR A 51 9.49 -22.29 -13.90
CA THR A 51 9.60 -23.65 -14.39
C THR A 51 8.42 -24.42 -13.81
N SER A 52 7.83 -25.28 -14.63
CA SER A 52 6.71 -26.17 -14.26
C SER A 52 6.95 -26.98 -12.98
N ALA A 53 8.21 -27.08 -12.54
CA ALA A 53 8.62 -27.71 -11.28
C ALA A 53 8.15 -27.00 -10.00
N THR A 54 7.76 -25.71 -10.03
CA THR A 54 7.18 -25.02 -8.85
C THR A 54 5.65 -25.07 -8.81
N LEU A 55 4.99 -25.62 -9.84
CA LEU A 55 3.59 -26.04 -9.78
C LEU A 55 3.49 -27.42 -9.12
N SER A 56 4.02 -27.56 -7.90
CA SER A 56 3.83 -28.80 -7.19
C SER A 56 2.39 -28.88 -6.68
N ARG A 57 1.66 -29.90 -7.17
CA ARG A 57 0.53 -30.57 -6.51
C ARG A 57 -0.88 -30.02 -6.77
N TYR A 58 -1.27 -29.91 -8.03
CA TYR A 58 -2.62 -30.35 -8.40
C TYR A 58 -2.46 -31.76 -8.96
N GLU A 59 -2.82 -32.78 -8.18
CA GLU A 59 -3.03 -34.12 -8.76
C GLU A 59 -4.26 -34.01 -9.65
N GLU A 60 -4.05 -33.97 -10.97
CA GLU A 60 -5.08 -33.82 -12.02
C GLU A 60 -6.19 -34.89 -11.94
N ASN A 61 -6.01 -35.94 -11.13
CA ASN A 61 -6.89 -37.10 -11.01
C ASN A 61 -7.59 -37.24 -9.64
N SER A 62 -7.54 -36.24 -8.76
CA SER A 62 -8.34 -36.28 -7.54
C SER A 62 -9.81 -35.94 -7.87
N THR A 63 -10.75 -36.81 -7.52
CA THR A 63 -12.21 -36.56 -7.63
C THR A 63 -12.67 -35.42 -6.71
N GLU A 64 -11.76 -34.87 -5.91
CA GLU A 64 -12.02 -33.84 -4.92
C GLU A 64 -12.03 -32.46 -5.58
N THR A 65 -13.10 -31.72 -5.36
CA THR A 65 -13.16 -30.31 -5.77
C THR A 65 -12.05 -29.53 -5.07
N PRO A 66 -11.25 -28.74 -5.80
CA PRO A 66 -10.12 -28.03 -5.21
C PRO A 66 -10.62 -26.98 -4.22
N THR A 67 -9.88 -26.79 -3.14
CA THR A 67 -10.24 -25.90 -2.01
C THR A 67 -10.57 -24.47 -2.44
N ALA A 68 -9.99 -24.01 -3.55
CA ALA A 68 -10.26 -22.69 -4.12
C ALA A 68 -11.72 -22.51 -4.59
N PHE A 69 -12.40 -23.54 -5.08
CA PHE A 69 -13.82 -23.40 -5.46
C PHE A 69 -14.76 -23.53 -4.26
N LEU A 70 -14.27 -24.10 -3.16
CA LEU A 70 -15.05 -24.24 -1.95
C LEU A 70 -15.14 -22.92 -1.18
N ALA A 71 -16.17 -22.83 -0.34
CA ALA A 71 -16.30 -21.73 0.60
C ALA A 71 -15.14 -21.77 1.62
N PRO A 72 -14.55 -20.62 1.98
CA PRO A 72 -13.45 -20.58 2.93
C PRO A 72 -13.90 -21.07 4.30
N LYS A 73 -13.14 -21.98 4.90
CA LYS A 73 -13.41 -22.53 6.24
C LYS A 73 -13.01 -21.50 7.30
N LEU A 74 -13.99 -20.77 7.85
CA LEU A 74 -13.72 -19.74 8.84
C LEU A 74 -13.33 -20.36 10.20
N ILE A 75 -12.31 -19.77 10.84
CA ILE A 75 -11.83 -20.16 12.17
C ILE A 75 -12.64 -19.37 13.22
N PRO A 76 -13.21 -20.02 14.25
CA PRO A 76 -13.93 -19.32 15.31
C PRO A 76 -12.95 -18.48 16.15
N PRO A 77 -13.33 -17.26 16.56
CA PRO A 77 -12.52 -16.43 17.47
C PRO A 77 -12.51 -16.99 18.90
N THR A 78 -11.43 -16.74 19.63
CA THR A 78 -11.23 -17.25 21.01
C THR A 78 -11.69 -16.23 22.05
N HIS A 79 -11.27 -14.97 21.92
CA HIS A 79 -11.48 -13.91 22.90
C HIS A 79 -12.41 -12.79 22.38
N HIS A 80 -12.80 -12.82 21.11
CA HIS A 80 -13.68 -11.85 20.47
C HIS A 80 -13.16 -10.40 20.55
N ILE A 81 -11.84 -10.20 20.54
CA ILE A 81 -11.22 -8.89 20.55
C ILE A 81 -11.13 -8.38 19.11
N PRO A 82 -11.74 -7.21 18.77
CA PRO A 82 -11.65 -6.68 17.41
C PRO A 82 -10.25 -6.11 17.15
N CYS A 83 -9.58 -6.61 16.11
CA CYS A 83 -8.25 -6.14 15.71
C CYS A 83 -8.32 -5.25 14.46
N ALA A 84 -9.15 -5.60 13.48
CA ALA A 84 -9.34 -4.77 12.29
C ALA A 84 -10.68 -4.97 11.60
N ILE A 85 -11.09 -3.97 10.83
CA ILE A 85 -12.18 -4.09 9.85
C ILE A 85 -11.63 -3.71 8.47
N ILE A 86 -11.83 -4.60 7.50
CA ILE A 86 -11.56 -4.32 6.10
C ILE A 86 -12.87 -3.99 5.40
N HIS A 87 -12.94 -2.79 4.85
CA HIS A 87 -14.03 -2.33 3.98
C HIS A 87 -13.62 -2.44 2.52
N LEU A 88 -14.32 -3.28 1.79
CA LEU A 88 -14.18 -3.45 0.35
C LEU A 88 -15.31 -2.70 -0.36
N ARG A 89 -14.95 -1.93 -1.39
CA ARG A 89 -15.91 -1.10 -2.14
C ARG A 89 -15.66 -1.26 -3.63
N SER A 90 -16.71 -1.45 -4.41
CA SER A 90 -16.60 -1.52 -5.87
C SER A 90 -17.92 -1.16 -6.55
N HIS A 91 -17.84 -0.73 -7.81
CA HIS A 91 -18.98 -0.65 -8.71
C HIS A 91 -19.36 -2.01 -9.30
N HIS A 92 -18.40 -2.95 -9.36
CA HIS A 92 -18.62 -4.28 -9.93
C HIS A 92 -18.80 -5.31 -8.81
N THR A 93 -19.95 -5.99 -8.81
CA THR A 93 -20.30 -7.02 -7.82
C THR A 93 -19.37 -8.23 -7.90
N ASP A 94 -19.00 -8.63 -9.11
CA ASP A 94 -18.32 -9.91 -9.36
C ASP A 94 -16.87 -9.84 -8.90
N ARG A 95 -16.17 -8.75 -9.25
CA ARG A 95 -14.81 -8.48 -8.78
C ARG A 95 -14.77 -8.31 -7.26
N LEU A 96 -15.80 -7.68 -6.69
CA LEU A 96 -15.93 -7.53 -5.24
C LEU A 96 -16.13 -8.89 -4.55
N GLN A 97 -16.93 -9.80 -5.12
CA GLN A 97 -17.11 -11.16 -4.59
C GLN A 97 -15.83 -11.99 -4.69
N LEU A 98 -15.18 -11.98 -5.85
CA LEU A 98 -13.91 -12.66 -6.08
C LEU A 98 -12.84 -12.22 -5.08
N PHE A 99 -12.66 -10.91 -4.91
CA PHE A 99 -11.67 -10.38 -3.98
C PHE A 99 -12.02 -10.66 -2.51
N THR A 100 -13.31 -10.66 -2.17
CA THR A 100 -13.76 -11.03 -0.82
C THR A 100 -13.47 -12.50 -0.51
N HIS A 101 -13.75 -13.39 -1.47
CA HIS A 101 -13.49 -14.82 -1.34
C HIS A 101 -11.98 -15.10 -1.21
N PHE A 102 -11.16 -14.47 -2.05
CA PHE A 102 -9.70 -14.50 -1.93
C PHE A 102 -9.20 -14.01 -0.57
N ALA A 103 -9.72 -12.88 -0.07
CA ALA A 103 -9.30 -12.32 1.20
C ALA A 103 -9.59 -13.24 2.39
N LEU A 104 -10.73 -13.94 2.37
CA LEU A 104 -11.10 -14.91 3.40
C LEU A 104 -10.21 -16.15 3.34
N HIS A 105 -9.95 -16.70 2.15
CA HIS A 105 -9.01 -17.82 1.99
C HIS A 105 -7.60 -17.47 2.46
N ALA A 106 -7.12 -16.28 2.11
CA ALA A 106 -5.85 -15.78 2.62
C ALA A 106 -5.87 -15.72 4.16
N ALA A 107 -6.93 -15.17 4.77
CA ALA A 107 -7.05 -15.10 6.22
C ALA A 107 -7.01 -16.49 6.88
N THR A 108 -7.66 -17.49 6.29
CA THR A 108 -7.61 -18.87 6.79
C THR A 108 -6.22 -19.48 6.70
N ALA A 109 -5.44 -19.16 5.66
CA ALA A 109 -4.05 -19.59 5.54
C ALA A 109 -3.14 -18.94 6.60
N PHE A 110 -3.38 -17.67 6.95
CA PHE A 110 -2.70 -16.98 8.06
C PHE A 110 -3.23 -17.39 9.45
N SER A 111 -4.19 -18.33 9.53
CA SER A 111 -4.86 -18.74 10.76
C SER A 111 -5.53 -17.59 11.53
N ILE A 112 -6.02 -16.58 10.82
CA ILE A 112 -6.69 -15.42 11.39
C ILE A 112 -8.19 -15.71 11.52
N PRO A 113 -8.81 -15.54 12.71
CA PRO A 113 -10.26 -15.69 12.84
C PRO A 113 -10.97 -14.45 12.29
N VAL A 114 -11.77 -14.67 11.24
CA VAL A 114 -12.51 -13.63 10.52
C VAL A 114 -14.00 -13.91 10.52
N SER A 115 -14.80 -12.85 10.50
CA SER A 115 -16.24 -12.97 10.31
C SER A 115 -16.59 -13.32 8.86
N HIS A 116 -17.79 -13.85 8.67
CA HIS A 116 -18.40 -13.89 7.34
C HIS A 116 -18.45 -12.49 6.71
N PRO A 117 -18.35 -12.40 5.37
CA PRO A 117 -18.36 -11.12 4.67
C PRO A 117 -19.75 -10.49 4.77
N THR A 118 -19.86 -9.40 5.52
CA THR A 118 -21.12 -8.70 5.70
C THR A 118 -21.36 -7.76 4.52
N ALA A 119 -22.50 -7.90 3.85
CA ALA A 119 -22.91 -6.96 2.80
C ALA A 119 -23.46 -5.68 3.46
N LEU A 120 -22.82 -4.54 3.16
CA LEU A 120 -23.28 -3.25 3.66
C LEU A 120 -24.25 -2.63 2.65
N PRO A 121 -25.17 -1.76 3.09
CA PRO A 121 -26.12 -1.10 2.20
C PRO A 121 -25.44 -0.37 1.04
N THR A 122 -25.83 -0.69 -0.19
CA THR A 122 -25.29 -0.09 -1.43
C THR A 122 -25.59 1.42 -1.45
N LYS A 123 -24.58 2.24 -1.76
CA LYS A 123 -24.81 3.67 -1.98
C LYS A 123 -25.27 3.87 -3.42
N ARG A 124 -26.41 4.53 -3.63
CA ARG A 124 -26.93 4.91 -4.95
C ARG A 124 -26.86 6.43 -5.11
N THR A 125 -26.13 6.89 -6.11
CA THR A 125 -26.14 8.30 -6.54
C THR A 125 -26.94 8.38 -7.83
N LEU A 126 -27.97 9.23 -7.87
CA LEU A 126 -28.77 9.47 -9.08
C LEU A 126 -28.37 10.82 -9.67
N ILE A 127 -28.13 10.86 -10.97
CA ILE A 127 -27.74 12.06 -11.70
C ILE A 127 -28.68 12.19 -12.90
N THR A 128 -29.29 13.36 -13.06
CA THR A 128 -30.17 13.66 -14.20
C THR A 128 -29.43 14.57 -15.17
N VAL A 129 -29.36 14.17 -16.43
CA VAL A 129 -28.70 14.97 -17.49
C VAL A 129 -29.68 15.17 -18.64
N ASN A 130 -29.62 16.31 -19.30
CA ASN A 130 -30.39 16.52 -20.52
C ASN A 130 -29.81 15.64 -21.64
N LYS A 131 -30.67 14.97 -22.42
CA LYS A 131 -30.21 14.13 -23.54
C LYS A 131 -29.54 14.92 -24.65
N SER A 132 -29.93 16.19 -24.81
CA SER A 132 -29.33 17.11 -25.77
C SER A 132 -28.51 18.18 -25.06
N ASN A 133 -27.42 18.60 -25.69
CA ASN A 133 -26.52 19.64 -25.19
C ASN A 133 -27.21 21.01 -25.04
N PHE A 134 -28.29 21.29 -25.77
CA PHE A 134 -28.94 22.61 -25.78
C PHE A 134 -30.47 22.52 -25.91
N VAL A 135 -31.19 23.47 -25.27
CA VAL A 135 -32.65 23.75 -25.34
C VAL A 135 -33.61 22.65 -24.85
N HIS A 136 -33.38 21.35 -25.15
CA HIS A 136 -34.37 20.29 -24.94
C HIS A 136 -34.44 19.76 -23.49
N LYS A 137 -34.90 20.58 -22.54
CA LYS A 137 -35.04 20.20 -21.11
C LYS A 137 -36.11 19.14 -20.85
N GLY A 138 -37.15 19.04 -21.68
CA GLY A 138 -38.20 18.01 -21.53
C GLY A 138 -37.70 16.58 -21.76
N ALA A 139 -36.54 16.43 -22.42
CA ALA A 139 -35.89 15.15 -22.66
C ALA A 139 -34.67 14.98 -21.74
N GLN A 140 -34.90 14.43 -20.55
CA GLN A 140 -33.84 14.10 -19.59
C GLN A 140 -33.59 12.58 -19.53
N GLU A 141 -32.40 12.20 -19.11
CA GLU A 141 -32.04 10.83 -18.78
C GLU A 141 -31.52 10.74 -17.34
N ASN A 142 -31.83 9.63 -16.69
CA ASN A 142 -31.40 9.34 -15.34
C ASN A 142 -30.23 8.36 -15.40
N PHE A 143 -29.06 8.80 -14.94
CA PHE A 143 -27.93 7.93 -14.65
C PHE A 143 -27.92 7.55 -13.18
N GLN A 144 -27.41 6.35 -12.91
CA GLN A 144 -27.15 5.94 -11.55
C GLN A 144 -25.74 5.39 -11.40
N GLU A 145 -25.11 5.75 -10.30
CA GLU A 145 -23.86 5.17 -9.84
C GLU A 145 -24.14 4.34 -8.58
N LEU A 146 -23.85 3.05 -8.64
CA LEU A 146 -24.00 2.13 -7.52
C LEU A 146 -22.63 1.79 -6.95
N VAL A 147 -22.46 1.94 -5.64
CA VAL A 147 -21.25 1.52 -4.91
C VAL A 147 -21.63 0.42 -3.93
N HIS A 148 -21.25 -0.80 -4.27
CA HIS A 148 -21.41 -1.97 -3.43
C HIS A 148 -20.30 -2.02 -2.38
N LYS A 149 -20.67 -2.37 -1.16
CA LYS A 149 -19.77 -2.34 0.00
C LYS A 149 -19.85 -3.67 0.73
N ARG A 150 -18.70 -4.24 1.08
CA ARG A 150 -18.58 -5.43 1.93
C ARG A 150 -17.63 -5.11 3.07
N ALA A 151 -17.87 -5.68 4.25
CA ALA A 151 -16.94 -5.58 5.37
C ALA A 151 -16.62 -6.96 5.91
N VAL A 152 -15.34 -7.16 6.23
CA VAL A 152 -14.83 -8.33 6.95
C VAL A 152 -14.27 -7.83 8.28
N LYS A 153 -14.78 -8.37 9.39
CA LYS A 153 -14.25 -8.10 10.72
C LYS A 153 -13.21 -9.16 11.06
N VAL A 154 -12.10 -8.70 11.65
CA VAL A 154 -10.98 -9.54 12.07
C VAL A 154 -10.90 -9.52 13.58
N TRP A 155 -10.77 -10.69 14.16
CA TRP A 155 -10.70 -10.90 15.60
C TRP A 155 -9.34 -11.50 15.99
N ASP A 156 -8.92 -11.30 17.23
CA ASP A 156 -7.85 -12.04 17.92
C ASP A 156 -6.55 -12.27 17.13
N ALA A 157 -6.17 -11.32 16.26
CA ALA A 157 -4.99 -11.42 15.41
C ALA A 157 -3.83 -10.59 15.97
N ASP A 158 -2.61 -11.14 15.87
CA ASP A 158 -1.38 -10.39 16.15
C ASP A 158 -1.18 -9.25 15.11
N PRO A 159 -0.76 -8.04 15.54
CA PRO A 159 -0.58 -6.91 14.63
C PRO A 159 0.42 -7.16 13.51
N THR A 160 1.45 -7.98 13.73
CA THR A 160 2.46 -8.31 12.71
C THR A 160 1.86 -9.19 11.62
N VAL A 161 1.12 -10.23 12.03
CA VAL A 161 0.44 -11.16 11.12
C VAL A 161 -0.65 -10.43 10.34
N LEU A 162 -1.42 -9.58 11.02
CA LEU A 162 -2.43 -8.72 10.38
C LEU A 162 -1.79 -7.80 9.32
N ALA A 163 -0.65 -7.18 9.62
CA ALA A 163 0.06 -6.33 8.67
C ALA A 163 0.57 -7.11 7.45
N GLN A 164 1.10 -8.32 7.65
CA GLN A 164 1.53 -9.20 6.57
C GLN A 164 0.36 -9.63 5.68
N TRP A 165 -0.78 -9.99 6.27
CA TRP A 165 -1.97 -10.35 5.52
C TRP A 165 -2.52 -9.16 4.73
N VAL A 166 -2.61 -7.96 5.33
CA VAL A 166 -3.02 -6.74 4.60
C VAL A 166 -2.04 -6.42 3.46
N LYS A 167 -0.73 -6.57 3.67
CA LYS A 167 0.27 -6.41 2.62
C LYS A 167 0.06 -7.42 1.48
N TYR A 168 -0.25 -8.67 1.81
CA TYR A 168 -0.56 -9.70 0.82
C TYR A 168 -1.80 -9.35 -0.02
N LEU A 169 -2.85 -8.79 0.62
CA LEU A 169 -4.03 -8.30 -0.09
C LEU A 169 -3.72 -7.09 -1.00
N GLN A 170 -2.80 -6.22 -0.59
CA GLN A 170 -2.37 -5.07 -1.41
C GLN A 170 -1.59 -5.51 -2.65
N VAL A 171 -0.68 -6.47 -2.51
CA VAL A 171 0.10 -7.01 -3.64
C VAL A 171 -0.81 -7.69 -4.66
N ASN A 172 -1.86 -8.38 -4.20
CA ASN A 172 -2.81 -9.11 -5.04
C ASN A 172 -4.14 -8.36 -5.24
N ALA A 173 -4.11 -7.03 -5.23
CA ALA A 173 -5.32 -6.22 -5.36
C ALA A 173 -5.97 -6.39 -6.75
N VAL A 174 -7.28 -6.68 -6.76
CA VAL A 174 -8.06 -6.82 -8.00
C VAL A 174 -8.50 -5.44 -8.51
N ALA A 175 -8.47 -5.25 -9.82
CA ALA A 175 -8.86 -4.01 -10.48
C ALA A 175 -10.31 -3.59 -10.12
N GLY A 176 -10.49 -2.32 -9.78
CA GLY A 176 -11.81 -1.76 -9.47
C GLY A 176 -12.36 -2.10 -8.08
N VAL A 177 -11.59 -2.76 -7.21
CA VAL A 177 -11.94 -2.94 -5.79
C VAL A 177 -11.08 -2.02 -4.93
N ALA A 178 -11.73 -1.09 -4.25
CA ALA A 178 -11.08 -0.22 -3.28
C ALA A 178 -11.13 -0.85 -1.88
N MET A 179 -9.98 -0.92 -1.22
CA MET A 179 -9.84 -1.45 0.14
C MET A 179 -9.54 -0.32 1.13
N LYS A 180 -10.32 -0.23 2.21
CA LYS A 180 -10.04 0.62 3.38
C LYS A 180 -9.88 -0.28 4.60
N VAL A 181 -8.73 -0.20 5.26
CA VAL A 181 -8.44 -0.97 6.48
C VAL A 181 -8.53 -0.03 7.68
N ILE A 182 -9.31 -0.42 8.69
CA ILE A 182 -9.36 0.22 10.00
C ILE A 182 -8.70 -0.75 10.97
N LYS A 183 -7.56 -0.38 11.55
CA LYS A 183 -6.83 -1.20 12.52
C LYS A 183 -6.97 -0.62 13.93
N TRP A 184 -7.13 -1.48 14.92
CA TRP A 184 -7.05 -1.14 16.34
C TRP A 184 -5.84 -1.83 16.94
N GLU A 185 -4.99 -1.05 17.58
CA GLU A 185 -3.78 -1.50 18.23
C GLU A 185 -3.91 -1.16 19.72
N ARG A 186 -3.82 -2.18 20.57
CA ARG A 186 -3.88 -2.01 22.02
C ARG A 186 -2.48 -1.74 22.52
N VAL A 187 -2.30 -0.60 23.16
CA VAL A 187 -1.01 -0.21 23.69
C VAL A 187 -1.18 0.32 25.11
N GLU A 188 -0.15 0.17 25.91
CA GLU A 188 -0.15 0.62 27.30
C GLU A 188 -0.19 2.16 27.41
N VAL A 189 -0.64 2.64 28.57
CA VAL A 189 -0.60 4.07 28.90
C VAL A 189 0.87 4.50 29.03
N GLY A 190 1.25 5.59 28.37
CA GLY A 190 2.64 6.06 28.32
C GLY A 190 3.45 5.56 27.11
N PHE A 191 2.81 4.88 26.16
CA PHE A 191 3.43 4.41 24.90
C PHE A 191 4.25 5.48 24.16
N GLY A 192 3.80 6.74 24.19
CA GLY A 192 4.51 7.85 23.53
C GLY A 192 5.94 8.04 24.01
N GLY A 193 6.23 7.79 25.29
CA GLY A 193 7.59 7.84 25.83
C GLY A 193 8.49 6.75 25.26
N LYS A 194 7.99 5.51 25.25
CA LYS A 194 8.71 4.35 24.70
C LYS A 194 8.96 4.50 23.20
N MET A 195 7.96 4.99 22.44
CA MET A 195 8.14 5.30 21.01
C MET A 195 9.22 6.36 20.77
N LEU A 196 9.27 7.41 21.60
CA LEU A 196 10.28 8.46 21.47
C LEU A 196 11.67 7.91 21.73
N GLU A 197 11.82 7.11 22.79
CA GLU A 197 13.09 6.45 23.11
C GLU A 197 13.55 5.50 22.00
N GLU A 198 12.64 4.68 21.47
CA GLU A 198 12.92 3.79 20.34
C GLU A 198 13.28 4.56 19.07
N ALA A 199 12.58 5.65 18.76
CA ALA A 199 12.88 6.50 17.62
C ALA A 199 14.25 7.19 17.76
N VAL A 200 14.60 7.66 18.96
CA VAL A 200 15.93 8.24 19.24
C VAL A 200 17.01 7.16 19.13
N LYS A 201 16.77 5.96 19.65
CA LYS A 201 17.69 4.82 19.55
C LYS A 201 17.87 4.38 18.09
N GLY A 202 16.79 4.34 17.31
CA GLY A 202 16.81 4.01 15.88
C GLY A 202 17.64 5.02 15.07
N LYS A 203 17.43 6.32 15.28
CA LYS A 203 18.25 7.38 14.65
C LYS A 203 19.72 7.31 15.05
N ARG A 204 20.01 7.01 16.31
CA ARG A 204 21.40 6.79 16.78
C ARG A 204 22.01 5.55 16.14
N ALA A 205 21.27 4.44 16.04
CA ALA A 205 21.74 3.20 15.42
C ALA A 205 22.03 3.40 13.92
N SER A 206 21.15 4.08 13.18
CA SER A 206 21.39 4.40 11.77
C SER A 206 22.59 5.34 11.60
N ALA A 207 22.74 6.34 12.48
CA ALA A 207 23.91 7.23 12.45
C ALA A 207 25.22 6.47 12.70
N VAL A 208 25.24 5.52 13.62
CA VAL A 208 26.43 4.69 13.91
C VAL A 208 26.76 3.78 12.73
N VAL A 209 25.77 3.17 12.06
CA VAL A 209 26.00 2.34 10.86
C VAL A 209 26.59 3.19 9.72
N VAL A 210 26.04 4.38 9.48
CA VAL A 210 26.57 5.32 8.48
C VAL A 210 28.01 5.73 8.82
N GLN A 211 28.31 6.04 10.08
CA GLN A 211 29.68 6.37 10.49
C GLN A 211 30.67 5.23 10.25
N LYS A 212 30.27 3.96 10.50
CA LYS A 212 31.13 2.80 10.22
C LYS A 212 31.38 2.62 8.72
N GLN A 213 30.34 2.81 7.88
CA GLN A 213 30.47 2.74 6.43
C GLN A 213 31.38 3.85 5.87
N VAL A 214 31.24 5.09 6.37
CA VAL A 214 32.10 6.21 5.98
C VAL A 214 33.57 5.95 6.34
N LYS A 215 33.83 5.39 7.53
CA LYS A 215 35.20 5.02 7.94
C LYS A 215 35.79 3.93 7.05
N ALA A 216 35.05 2.84 6.80
CA ALA A 216 35.52 1.77 5.94
C ALA A 216 35.79 2.23 4.49
N MET A 217 34.97 3.15 3.96
CA MET A 217 35.19 3.75 2.65
C MET A 217 36.42 4.66 2.63
N ALA A 218 36.63 5.45 3.68
CA ALA A 218 37.83 6.28 3.83
C ALA A 218 39.11 5.43 3.87
N ASP A 219 39.10 4.33 4.64
CA ASP A 219 40.25 3.41 4.73
C ASP A 219 40.54 2.73 3.37
N ALA A 220 39.50 2.40 2.61
CA ALA A 220 39.64 1.84 1.26
C ALA A 220 40.25 2.86 0.27
N ILE A 221 39.84 4.13 0.34
CA ILE A 221 40.42 5.21 -0.47
C ILE A 221 41.90 5.38 -0.11
N VAL A 222 42.24 5.49 1.17
CA VAL A 222 43.64 5.62 1.62
C VAL A 222 44.48 4.45 1.12
N LYS A 223 43.95 3.22 1.18
CA LYS A 223 44.64 2.03 0.67
C LYS A 223 44.90 2.11 -0.83
N GLU A 224 43.95 2.62 -1.60
CA GLU A 224 44.08 2.76 -3.06
C GLU A 224 45.06 3.88 -3.42
N GLU A 225 45.01 5.01 -2.73
CA GLU A 225 45.98 6.10 -2.87
C GLU A 225 47.42 5.63 -2.55
N MET A 226 47.60 4.83 -1.49
CA MET A 226 48.89 4.24 -1.12
C MET A 226 49.39 3.24 -2.16
N ARG A 227 48.49 2.50 -2.82
CA ARG A 227 48.80 1.59 -3.93
C ARG A 227 49.26 2.35 -5.17
N VAL A 228 48.63 3.48 -5.49
CA VAL A 228 48.98 4.35 -6.62
C VAL A 228 50.31 5.07 -6.38
N ALA A 229 50.61 5.47 -5.15
CA ALA A 229 51.85 6.14 -4.77
C ALA A 229 53.07 5.19 -4.60
N GLY A 230 52.87 3.87 -4.62
CA GLY A 230 53.96 2.89 -4.59
C GLY A 230 54.71 2.74 -3.26
N LEU A 231 54.11 3.13 -2.14
CA LEU A 231 54.70 3.05 -0.78
C LEU A 231 54.05 1.94 0.07
N LYS A 232 54.86 1.21 0.85
CA LYS A 232 54.41 0.14 1.77
C LYS A 232 53.85 0.71 3.10
N PRO A 233 52.95 -0.02 3.80
CA PRO A 233 52.00 0.54 4.78
C PRO A 233 52.56 0.92 6.16
N GLU A 234 53.86 1.12 6.34
CA GLU A 234 54.50 1.14 7.67
C GLU A 234 54.90 2.55 8.17
N ASP A 235 54.89 3.57 7.31
CA ASP A 235 55.44 4.90 7.65
C ASP A 235 54.40 5.96 8.09
N ALA A 236 53.12 5.60 8.27
CA ALA A 236 52.07 6.57 8.61
C ALA A 236 51.65 6.57 10.10
N ALA A 237 52.53 6.11 11.01
CA ALA A 237 52.32 6.26 12.44
C ALA A 237 52.90 7.60 12.97
N SER A 238 51.98 8.44 13.48
CA SER A 238 52.18 9.65 14.30
C SER A 238 52.33 11.01 13.57
N PRO A 239 51.48 11.98 13.95
CA PRO A 239 51.88 13.38 14.02
C PRO A 239 52.08 13.79 15.48
N THR A 240 53.31 13.62 16.00
CA THR A 240 53.78 14.37 17.17
C THR A 240 54.50 15.64 16.72
N GLY A 241 53.89 16.80 16.98
CA GLY A 241 54.41 18.12 16.61
C GLY A 241 54.22 19.18 17.69
N LYS A 242 55.06 19.11 18.73
CA LYS A 242 55.63 20.20 19.56
C LYS A 242 54.70 21.27 20.17
N GLN A 243 54.41 21.09 21.45
CA GLN A 243 54.10 22.16 22.41
C GLN A 243 55.35 23.00 22.69
N LYS A 244 55.25 24.33 22.60
CA LYS A 244 56.22 25.29 23.15
C LYS A 244 55.59 25.96 24.37
N LYS A 245 56.25 25.83 25.53
CA LYS A 245 55.92 26.51 26.80
C LYS A 245 55.97 28.04 26.62
N GLN A 246 55.00 28.74 27.21
CA GLN A 246 55.28 29.90 28.07
C GLN A 246 54.17 30.09 29.10
N SER A 247 54.60 30.48 30.29
CA SER A 247 53.92 30.51 31.57
C SER A 247 53.42 31.92 31.93
N LYS A 248 52.50 31.94 32.90
CA LYS A 248 52.19 32.96 33.94
C LYS A 248 50.82 33.67 33.88
N GLN A 249 50.15 33.54 35.04
CA GLN A 249 49.33 34.54 35.76
C GLN A 249 47.94 34.84 35.13
N LYS A 250 46.83 34.92 35.87
CA LYS A 250 46.59 35.24 37.28
C LYS A 250 45.16 34.83 37.66
N GLU A 251 44.94 34.62 38.95
CA GLU A 251 43.63 34.52 39.61
C GLU A 251 42.71 35.72 39.32
N ALA A 252 41.38 35.46 39.25
CA ALA A 252 40.35 36.24 39.93
C ALA A 252 38.93 35.65 39.73
N LYS A 253 38.45 34.98 40.77
CA LYS A 253 37.14 35.13 41.45
C LYS A 253 36.05 36.00 40.77
N VAL A 254 34.80 35.49 40.80
CA VAL A 254 33.47 36.14 41.07
C VAL A 254 32.40 35.34 40.30
N LYS A 255 31.65 34.42 40.92
CA LYS A 255 30.42 34.58 41.74
C LYS A 255 29.22 35.08 40.92
N GLY A 256 28.19 34.24 40.77
CA GLY A 256 26.84 34.68 40.39
C GLY A 256 26.00 33.70 39.55
N THR A 257 25.34 32.74 40.20
CA THR A 257 23.91 32.44 39.89
C THR A 257 23.07 33.59 40.48
N PRO A 258 21.82 33.90 40.05
CA PRO A 258 20.72 32.93 39.96
C PRO A 258 19.58 33.26 38.93
N ALA A 259 18.49 32.49 39.06
CA ALA A 259 17.09 32.83 38.77
C ALA A 259 16.59 32.66 37.32
N GLU A 260 15.73 31.68 37.03
CA GLU A 260 14.30 31.54 37.41
C GLU A 260 13.38 32.36 36.50
N ALA A 261 12.66 31.65 35.62
CA ALA A 261 11.40 32.14 35.06
C ALA A 261 10.49 30.92 34.83
N LYS A 262 9.49 30.82 35.70
CA LYS A 262 8.41 29.84 35.72
C LYS A 262 7.11 30.60 35.38
N VAL A 263 6.11 29.84 34.91
CA VAL A 263 4.66 30.13 34.94
C VAL A 263 4.05 30.85 33.72
N LYS A 264 3.23 30.10 32.97
CA LYS A 264 1.76 30.24 33.02
C LYS A 264 1.04 29.02 32.43
N GLU A 265 0.68 28.09 33.32
CA GLU A 265 -0.52 27.28 33.17
C GLU A 265 -1.75 28.16 33.45
N VAL A 266 -2.80 27.98 32.66
CA VAL A 266 -4.15 28.51 32.91
C VAL A 266 -5.02 27.31 33.30
N PRO A 267 -5.59 27.27 34.52
CA PRO A 267 -6.60 26.30 34.89
C PRO A 267 -8.00 26.89 34.59
N SER A 268 -8.86 26.13 33.91
CA SER A 268 -10.29 26.43 33.88
C SER A 268 -11.09 25.15 33.83
N SER A 269 -11.58 24.79 35.01
CA SER A 269 -12.68 23.90 35.30
C SER A 269 -13.88 24.10 34.34
N ARG A 270 -14.43 22.99 33.84
CA ARG A 270 -15.88 22.85 33.63
C ARG A 270 -16.35 21.50 34.14
N LYS A 271 -17.50 21.60 34.81
CA LYS A 271 -18.13 20.67 35.73
C LYS A 271 -18.38 19.30 35.11
N ALA A 272 -18.23 18.29 35.96
CA ALA A 272 -18.94 17.02 35.82
C ALA A 272 -20.45 17.29 35.88
N GLU A 273 -21.16 16.97 34.80
CA GLU A 273 -22.59 16.73 34.82
C GLU A 273 -22.82 15.23 35.05
N SER A 274 -23.78 14.95 35.92
CA SER A 274 -24.21 13.65 36.43
C SER A 274 -24.68 12.68 35.31
N PRO A 275 -24.50 11.36 35.45
CA PRO A 275 -25.06 10.39 34.52
C PRO A 275 -26.60 10.32 34.63
N VAL A 276 -27.26 10.35 33.48
CA VAL A 276 -28.70 10.10 33.30
C VAL A 276 -29.02 8.65 33.65
N GLU A 277 -30.07 8.49 34.45
CA GLU A 277 -30.66 7.25 34.96
C GLU A 277 -31.12 6.32 33.83
N VAL A 278 -30.67 5.06 33.87
CA VAL A 278 -31.05 4.00 32.92
C VAL A 278 -32.33 3.33 33.43
N VAL A 279 -33.44 3.54 32.72
CA VAL A 279 -34.68 2.77 32.89
C VAL A 279 -34.59 1.50 32.05
N PRO A 280 -34.77 0.29 32.60
CA PRO A 280 -34.81 -0.95 31.82
C PRO A 280 -36.15 -1.11 31.07
N PRO A 281 -36.16 -1.66 29.84
CA PRO A 281 -37.38 -1.95 29.12
C PRO A 281 -38.10 -3.19 29.68
N ALA A 282 -39.44 -3.14 29.66
CA ALA A 282 -40.34 -4.26 29.89
C ALA A 282 -40.23 -5.34 28.80
#